data_AF-A0A2J4YMX1-F1
#
_entry.id   AF-A0A2J4YMX1-F1
#
_cell.length_a   1.000
_cell.length_b   1.000
_cell.length_c   1.000
_cell.angle_alpha   90.00
_cell.angle_beta   90.00
_cell.angle_gamma   90.00
#
_symmetry.space_group_name_H-M   'P 1'
#
loop_
_entity.id
_entity.type
_entity.pdbx_description
1 polymer ?
#
loop_
_entity_poly.entity_id
_entity_poly.type
_entity_poly.pdbx_seq_one_letter_code
_entity_poly.pdbx_strand_id
1 'polypeptide(L)' 'KKHEQGLIQLASCCRVPFETFPADALREHEHHFPASSFVRKTVGVGSVSGPAAWLLSHGQLLGETLREQGVTITLGVSH' A
#
# COMPACT_ATOMS: atom_id res chain seq x y z
N LYS A 1 2.70 0.19 -12.08
CA LYS A 1 2.86 1.56 -12.63
C LYS A 1 4.19 2.12 -12.10
N LYS A 2 5.21 2.27 -12.96
CA LYS A 2 6.60 2.58 -12.53
C LYS A 2 6.92 4.09 -12.50
N HIS A 3 5.92 4.95 -12.74
CA HIS A 3 6.09 6.39 -12.90
C HIS A 3 5.02 7.20 -12.14
N GLU A 4 4.66 6.78 -10.92
CA GLU A 4 3.71 7.46 -10.04
C GLU A 4 4.30 8.79 -9.52
N GLN A 5 4.40 9.80 -10.40
CA GLN A 5 5.06 11.09 -10.10
C GLN A 5 4.50 11.75 -8.83
N GLY A 6 3.18 11.64 -8.59
CA GLY A 6 2.55 12.17 -7.38
C GLY A 6 3.09 11.53 -6.09
N LEU A 7 3.28 10.20 -6.06
CA LEU A 7 3.82 9.50 -4.90
C LEU A 7 5.32 9.76 -4.71
N ILE A 8 6.07 9.84 -5.80
CA ILE A 8 7.50 10.18 -5.77
C ILE A 8 7.71 11.60 -5.25
N GLN A 9 6.94 12.56 -5.74
CA GLN A 9 6.99 13.95 -5.28
C GLN A 9 6.55 14.06 -3.81
N LEU A 10 5.50 13.35 -3.40
CA LEU A 10 5.07 13.30 -2.00
C LEU A 10 6.20 12.78 -1.09
N ALA A 11 6.82 11.65 -1.43
CA ALA A 11 7.94 11.11 -0.68
C ALA A 11 9.11 12.10 -0.60
N SER A 12 9.43 12.78 -1.71
CA SER A 12 10.45 13.84 -1.74
C SER A 12 10.10 15.02 -0.84
N CYS A 13 8.85 15.51 -0.87
CA CYS A 13 8.38 16.61 -0.01
C CYS A 13 8.45 16.24 1.47
N CYS A 14 8.06 14.99 1.80
CA CYS A 14 8.10 14.46 3.16
C CYS A 14 9.51 14.02 3.59
N ARG A 15 10.49 13.99 2.69
CA ARG A 15 11.87 13.52 2.91
C ARG A 15 11.93 12.08 3.45
N VAL A 16 11.11 11.22 2.88
CA VAL A 16 11.04 9.79 3.22
C VAL A 16 11.42 8.92 2.02
N PRO A 17 11.96 7.71 2.22
CA PRO A 17 12.19 6.78 1.12
C PRO A 17 10.88 6.42 0.41
N PHE A 18 10.97 6.16 -0.90
CA PHE A 18 9.86 5.66 -1.69
C PHE A 18 10.16 4.21 -2.10
N GLU A 19 9.38 3.29 -1.55
CA GLU A 19 9.52 1.86 -1.81
C GLU A 19 8.29 1.32 -2.53
N THR A 20 8.51 0.36 -3.44
CA THR A 20 7.44 -0.30 -4.18
C THR A 20 7.60 -1.80 -4.11
N PHE A 21 6.48 -2.51 -3.94
CA PHE A 21 6.45 -3.96 -3.92
C PHE A 21 5.95 -4.52 -5.26
N PRO A 22 6.48 -5.65 -5.72
CA PRO A 22 5.88 -6.39 -6.82
C PRO A 22 4.50 -6.92 -6.41
N ALA A 23 3.61 -7.11 -7.38
CA ALA A 23 2.26 -7.61 -7.14
C ALA A 23 2.26 -8.97 -6.41
N ASP A 24 3.23 -9.84 -6.70
CA ASP A 24 3.32 -11.16 -6.08
C ASP A 24 3.59 -11.08 -4.58
N ALA A 25 4.50 -10.20 -4.14
CA ALA A 25 4.77 -9.96 -2.72
C ALA A 25 3.53 -9.41 -1.98
N LEU A 26 2.75 -8.55 -2.62
CA LEU A 26 1.50 -8.06 -2.04
C LEU A 26 0.45 -9.17 -1.93
N ARG A 27 0.40 -10.06 -2.92
CA ARG A 27 -0.59 -11.16 -2.98
C ARG A 27 -0.44 -12.13 -1.83
N GLU A 28 0.78 -12.37 -1.36
CA GLU A 28 1.04 -13.25 -0.21
C GLU A 28 0.31 -12.79 1.05
N HIS A 29 0.12 -11.48 1.22
CA HIS A 29 -0.50 -10.89 2.42
C HIS A 29 -1.88 -10.27 2.17
N GLU A 30 -2.39 -10.27 0.93
CA GLU A 30 -3.65 -9.61 0.57
C GLU A 30 -4.87 -10.15 1.31
N HIS A 31 -4.81 -11.42 1.73
CA HIS A 31 -5.88 -12.14 2.40
C HIS A 31 -6.17 -11.62 3.83
N HIS A 32 -5.27 -10.84 4.42
CA HIS A 32 -5.51 -10.15 5.69
C HIS A 32 -6.42 -8.92 5.53
N PHE A 33 -6.72 -8.51 4.29
CA PHE A 33 -7.39 -7.23 4.01
C PHE A 33 -8.61 -7.42 3.11
N PRO A 34 -9.62 -6.52 3.20
CA PRO A 34 -10.74 -6.50 2.27
C PRO A 34 -10.27 -6.35 0.83
N ALA A 35 -10.66 -7.30 -0.02
CA ALA A 35 -10.31 -7.29 -1.43
C ALA A 35 -11.26 -6.38 -2.24
N SER A 36 -10.72 -5.71 -3.26
CA SER A 36 -11.45 -4.92 -4.24
C SER A 36 -11.34 -5.58 -5.61
N SER A 37 -12.50 -5.81 -6.25
CA SER A 37 -12.57 -6.35 -7.62
C SER A 37 -11.96 -5.37 -8.63
N PHE A 38 -12.07 -4.06 -8.40
CA PHE A 38 -11.43 -3.04 -9.21
C PHE A 38 -9.90 -3.12 -9.13
N VAL A 39 -9.35 -3.22 -7.92
CA VAL A 39 -7.90 -3.34 -7.69
C VAL A 39 -7.38 -4.64 -8.32
N ARG A 40 -8.09 -5.76 -8.12
CA ARG A 40 -7.71 -7.05 -8.70
C ARG A 40 -7.63 -7.01 -10.21
N LYS A 41 -8.60 -6.38 -10.87
CA LYS A 41 -8.59 -6.20 -12.33
C LYS A 41 -7.47 -5.27 -12.81
N THR A 42 -7.11 -4.25 -12.03
CA THR A 42 -6.16 -3.21 -12.44
C THR A 42 -4.70 -3.59 -12.20
N VAL A 43 -4.41 -4.24 -11.08
CA VAL A 43 -3.03 -4.51 -10.63
C VAL A 43 -2.78 -5.98 -10.25
N GLY A 44 -3.78 -6.85 -10.38
CA GLY A 44 -3.63 -8.29 -10.16
C GLY A 44 -3.66 -8.74 -8.69
N VAL A 45 -3.94 -7.84 -7.75
CA VAL A 45 -4.08 -8.11 -6.31
C VAL A 45 -5.39 -7.55 -5.76
N GLY A 46 -5.95 -8.19 -4.73
CA GLY A 46 -7.18 -7.77 -4.08
C GLY A 46 -7.02 -6.47 -3.28
N SER A 47 -5.85 -6.20 -2.73
CA SER A 47 -5.57 -5.00 -1.92
C SER A 47 -4.11 -4.56 -2.10
N VAL A 48 -3.80 -3.29 -1.84
CA VAL A 48 -2.45 -2.72 -2.06
C VAL A 48 -1.89 -2.05 -0.81
N SER A 49 -2.55 -1.01 -0.28
CA SER A 49 -2.02 -0.22 0.85
C SER A 49 -1.82 -1.06 2.11
N GLY A 50 -2.76 -1.97 2.40
CA GLY A 50 -2.70 -2.88 3.54
C GLY A 50 -1.49 -3.81 3.49
N PRO A 51 -1.36 -4.66 2.46
CA PRO A 51 -0.20 -5.56 2.31
C PRO A 51 1.14 -4.82 2.22
N ALA A 52 1.18 -3.64 1.60
CA ALA A 52 2.40 -2.84 1.56
C ALA A 52 2.82 -2.33 2.95
N ALA A 53 1.88 -1.78 3.72
CA ALA A 53 2.14 -1.37 5.10
C ALA A 53 2.52 -2.56 5.98
N TRP A 54 1.84 -3.70 5.82
CA TRP A 54 2.13 -4.95 6.51
C TRP A 54 3.57 -5.42 6.30
N LEU A 55 4.04 -5.40 5.06
CA LEU A 55 5.42 -5.79 4.72
C LEU A 55 6.44 -4.86 5.37
N LEU A 56 6.21 -3.54 5.32
CA LEU A 56 7.12 -2.55 5.88
C LEU A 56 7.13 -2.52 7.42
N SER A 57 6.00 -2.85 8.05
CA SER A 57 5.84 -2.79 9.51
C SER A 57 5.87 -4.15 10.19
N HIS A 58 6.16 -5.23 9.45
CA HIS A 58 6.10 -6.60 9.94
C HIS A 58 4.77 -6.93 10.65
N GLY A 59 3.67 -6.48 10.04
CA GLY A 59 2.29 -6.70 10.51
C GLY A 59 1.81 -5.73 11.61
N GLN A 60 2.64 -4.79 12.06
CA GLN A 60 2.25 -3.77 13.04
C GLN A 60 1.53 -2.61 12.35
N LEU A 61 0.20 -2.70 12.23
CA LEU A 61 -0.62 -1.66 11.64
C LEU A 61 -1.19 -0.71 12.69
N LEU A 62 -1.32 0.56 12.33
CA LEU A 62 -1.89 1.60 13.18
C LEU A 62 -3.24 2.08 12.66
N GLY A 63 -4.25 2.01 13.53
CA GLY A 63 -5.59 2.53 13.26
C GLY A 63 -6.28 1.84 12.09
N GLU A 64 -7.33 2.50 11.59
CA GLU A 64 -8.08 2.01 10.43
C GLU A 64 -7.46 2.50 9.11
N THR A 65 -7.69 1.75 8.03
CA THR A 65 -7.30 2.19 6.69
C THR A 65 -8.17 3.35 6.24
N LEU A 66 -7.55 4.50 5.99
CA LEU A 66 -8.21 5.70 5.49
C LEU A 66 -8.52 5.55 4.00
N ARG A 67 -9.75 5.92 3.60
CA ARG A 67 -10.21 5.92 2.21
C ARG A 67 -10.86 7.26 1.91
N GLU A 68 -10.12 8.13 1.26
CA GLU A 68 -10.57 9.50 1.01
C GLU A 68 -10.22 9.95 -0.40
N GLN A 69 -11.18 10.57 -1.08
CA GLN A 69 -10.98 11.21 -2.39
C GLN A 69 -10.30 10.31 -3.44
N GLY A 70 -10.57 9.00 -3.41
CA GLY A 70 -9.98 8.03 -4.33
C GLY A 70 -8.57 7.54 -3.95
N VAL A 71 -8.05 7.94 -2.79
CA VAL A 71 -6.77 7.46 -2.23
C VAL A 71 -7.05 6.54 -1.04
N THR A 72 -6.30 5.44 -0.93
CA THR A 72 -6.31 4.55 0.23
C THR A 72 -4.97 4.62 0.95
N ILE A 73 -4.99 4.88 2.26
CA ILE A 73 -3.79 5.04 3.09
C ILE A 73 -3.88 4.07 4.26
N THR A 74 -2.83 3.28 4.46
CA THR A 74 -2.68 2.40 5.62
C THR A 74 -1.38 2.77 6.33
N LEU A 75 -1.42 2.90 7.65
CA LEU A 75 -0.27 3.23 8.47
C LEU A 75 0.22 2.00 9.22
N GLY A 76 1.54 1.90 9.37
CA GLY A 76 2.18 0.87 10.17
C GLY A 76 3.44 1.41 10.84
N VAL A 77 3.92 0.73 11.87
CA VAL A 77 5.14 1.10 12.62
C VAL A 77 6.13 -0.04 12.61
N SER A 78 7.37 0.24 12.20
CA SER A 78 8.49 -0.67 12.44
C SER A 78 9.33 -0.11 13.58
N HIS A 79 9.73 -0.98 14.51
CA HIS A 79 10.71 -0.65 15.54
C HIS A 79 12.13 -0.66 14.98
#